data_AF-A0AAE3ACM5-F1
#
_entry.id   AF-A0AAE3ACM5-F1
#
_cell.length_a   1.000
_cell.length_b   1.000
_cell.length_c   1.000
_cell.angle_alpha   90.00
_cell.angle_beta   90.00
_cell.angle_gamma   90.00
#
_symmetry.space_group_name_H-M   'P 1'
#
loop_
_entity.id
_entity.type
_entity.pdbx_description
1 polymer ?
#
loop_
_entity_poly.entity_id
_entity_poly.type
_entity_poly.pdbx_seq_one_letter_code
_entity_poly.pdbx_strand_id
1 'polypeptide(L)'
;MVAPKHIQNPNEIVIKLFGSIEIYTSRGVIYEEQIKSPKLCKLLVYLLLSKKTLHQPMKIADSLWPDDERNSEKICSNLRGLVYRFRRTFQLISDEDLIVSTQAGYRLNPNLKIITDFAQFDKLGKEAC
;
A
#
# COMPACT_ATOMS: atom_id res chain seq x y z
N MET A 1 12.26 2.43 14.69
CA MET A 1 13.03 1.66 13.70
C MET A 1 13.97 2.59 12.95
N VAL A 2 15.27 2.29 12.94
CA VAL A 2 16.25 2.96 12.07
C VAL A 2 15.89 2.66 10.60
N ALA A 3 16.16 3.56 9.66
CA ALA A 3 16.01 3.28 8.23
C ALA A 3 16.64 1.91 7.89
N PRO A 4 15.99 1.06 7.07
CA PRO A 4 16.52 -0.27 6.77
C PRO A 4 17.92 -0.14 6.18
N LYS A 5 18.94 -0.68 6.85
CA LYS A 5 20.29 -0.70 6.30
C LYS A 5 20.35 -1.76 5.20
N HIS A 6 20.48 -1.30 3.96
CA HIS A 6 20.76 -2.09 2.75
C HIS A 6 19.71 -3.15 2.37
N ILE A 7 18.63 -2.71 1.72
CA ILE A 7 17.75 -3.61 0.95
C ILE A 7 18.49 -4.01 -0.33
N GLN A 8 18.83 -5.30 -0.48
CA GLN A 8 19.56 -5.80 -1.66
C GLN A 8 18.64 -6.44 -2.70
N ASN A 9 17.56 -7.09 -2.26
CA ASN A 9 16.61 -7.73 -3.15
C ASN A 9 15.64 -6.69 -3.74
N PRO A 10 15.55 -6.53 -5.07
CA PRO A 10 14.64 -5.56 -5.69
C PRO A 10 13.16 -5.84 -5.43
N ASN A 11 12.80 -7.07 -5.06
CA ASN A 11 11.42 -7.46 -4.73
C ASN A 11 11.12 -7.35 -3.23
N GLU A 12 12.09 -6.97 -2.39
CA GLU A 12 11.85 -6.71 -0.98
C GLU A 12 11.50 -5.24 -0.77
N ILE A 13 10.33 -5.00 -0.18
CA ILE A 13 9.79 -3.67 0.06
C ILE A 13 9.59 -3.52 1.56
N VAL A 14 10.24 -2.52 2.18
CA VAL A 14 10.03 -2.21 3.58
C VAL A 14 9.14 -0.98 3.68
N ILE A 15 8.02 -1.09 4.39
CA ILE A 15 7.05 -0.01 4.55
C ILE A 15 6.90 0.31 6.03
N LYS A 16 7.17 1.56 6.42
CA LYS A 16 6.85 2.05 7.75
C LYS A 16 5.47 2.70 7.73
N LEU A 17 4.64 2.34 8.70
CA LEU A 17 3.28 2.81 8.90
C LEU A 17 3.11 3.60 10.19
N PHE A 18 4.02 3.44 11.16
CA PHE A 18 3.97 4.20 12.41
C PHE A 18 4.59 5.58 12.23
N GLY A 19 3.75 6.61 12.37
CA GLY A 19 4.10 7.98 12.02
C GLY A 19 3.70 8.27 10.57
N SER A 20 4.58 8.94 9.82
CA SER A 20 4.39 9.14 8.38
C SER A 20 4.72 7.88 7.60
N ILE A 21 4.02 7.68 6.47
CA ILE A 21 4.31 6.55 5.58
C ILE A 21 5.69 6.73 4.92
N GLU A 22 6.52 5.70 5.00
CA GLU A 22 7.81 5.63 4.31
C GLU A 22 7.93 4.29 3.59
N ILE A 23 8.30 4.30 2.31
CA ILE A 23 8.41 3.10 1.47
C ILE A 23 9.86 3.01 0.97
N TYR A 24 10.56 1.97 1.39
CA TYR A 24 11.96 1.72 1.05
C TYR A 24 12.07 0.51 0.11
N THR A 25 12.92 0.66 -0.90
CA THR A 25 13.34 -0.42 -1.80
C THR A 25 14.86 -0.44 -1.91
N SER A 26 15.41 -1.35 -2.70
CA SER A 26 16.85 -1.34 -3.03
C SER A 26 17.29 -0.13 -3.86
N ARG A 27 16.35 0.60 -4.49
CA ARG A 27 16.66 1.71 -5.41
C ARG A 27 16.35 3.10 -4.87
N GLY A 28 15.62 3.19 -3.77
CA GLY A 28 15.31 4.48 -3.18
C GLY A 28 14.21 4.42 -2.15
N VAL A 29 13.70 5.61 -1.84
CA VAL A 29 12.67 5.83 -0.84
C VAL A 29 11.59 6.77 -1.37
N ILE A 30 10.33 6.46 -1.02
CA ILE A 30 9.19 7.36 -1.17
C ILE A 30 8.68 7.70 0.23
N TYR A 31 8.56 8.99 0.51
CA TYR A 31 7.91 9.51 1.70
C TYR A 31 6.45 9.91 1.41
N GLU A 32 5.63 9.97 2.45
CA GLU A 32 4.21 10.33 2.35
C GLU A 32 3.98 11.66 1.60
N GLU A 33 4.86 12.64 1.79
CA GLU A 33 4.81 13.96 1.16
C GLU A 33 4.98 13.88 -0.37
N GLN A 34 5.57 12.80 -0.90
CA GLN A 34 5.69 12.56 -2.34
C GLN A 34 4.44 11.86 -2.91
N ILE A 35 3.62 11.21 -2.08
CA ILE A 35 2.35 10.57 -2.49
C ILE A 35 1.27 11.65 -2.73
N LYS A 36 1.29 12.75 -1.96
CA LYS A 36 0.43 13.95 -2.11
C LYS A 36 -1.08 13.65 -2.24
N SER A 37 -1.57 12.61 -1.57
CA SER A 37 -2.98 12.23 -1.61
C SER A 37 -3.39 11.46 -0.36
N PRO A 38 -4.11 12.08 0.59
CA PRO A 38 -4.61 11.40 1.78
C PRO A 38 -5.50 10.20 1.44
N LYS A 39 -6.31 10.29 0.36
CA LYS A 39 -7.12 9.18 -0.14
C LYS A 39 -6.27 7.99 -0.58
N LEU A 40 -5.10 8.24 -1.17
CA LEU A 40 -4.18 7.19 -1.60
C LEU A 40 -3.42 6.58 -0.42
N CYS A 41 -2.98 7.39 0.55
CA CYS A 41 -2.37 6.90 1.78
C CYS A 41 -3.32 5.96 2.53
N LYS A 42 -4.59 6.35 2.68
CA LYS A 42 -5.65 5.50 3.27
C LYS A 42 -5.82 4.18 2.51
N LEU A 43 -5.84 4.21 1.18
CA LEU A 43 -5.91 3.01 0.35
C LEU A 43 -4.72 2.07 0.60
N LEU A 44 -3.50 2.62 0.65
CA LEU A 44 -2.30 1.84 0.89
C LEU A 44 -2.33 1.16 2.26
N VAL A 45 -2.64 1.91 3.32
CA VAL A 45 -2.76 1.39 4.69
C VAL A 45 -3.84 0.31 4.77
N TYR A 46 -5.01 0.52 4.15
CA TYR A 46 -6.08 -0.47 4.13
C TYR A 46 -5.64 -1.79 3.48
N LEU A 47 -4.94 -1.74 2.35
CA LEU A 47 -4.44 -2.94 1.68
C LEU A 47 -3.36 -3.66 2.51
N LEU A 48 -2.50 -2.91 3.20
CA LEU A 48 -1.41 -3.46 4.02
C LEU A 48 -1.88 -4.10 5.33
N LEU A 49 -2.93 -3.56 5.94
CA LEU A 49 -3.47 -4.06 7.20
C LEU A 49 -4.58 -5.10 7.02
N SER A 50 -5.10 -5.23 5.80
CA SER A 50 -6.12 -6.22 5.50
C SER A 50 -5.57 -7.65 5.58
N LYS A 51 -6.35 -8.55 6.18
CA LYS A 51 -6.11 -10.00 6.15
C LYS A 51 -6.45 -10.65 4.80
N LYS A 52 -7.12 -9.92 3.90
CA LYS A 52 -7.53 -10.41 2.57
C LYS A 52 -6.47 -10.08 1.53
N THR A 53 -6.27 -11.00 0.60
CA THR A 53 -5.32 -10.85 -0.51
C THR A 53 -5.92 -10.12 -1.71
N LEU A 54 -7.24 -9.94 -1.79
CA LEU A 54 -7.96 -9.32 -2.90
C LEU A 54 -9.15 -8.50 -2.38
N HIS A 55 -9.34 -7.32 -2.98
CA HIS A 55 -10.31 -6.34 -2.55
C HIS A 55 -11.16 -5.81 -3.69
N GLN A 56 -12.47 -6.04 -3.60
CA GLN A 56 -13.43 -5.47 -4.53
C GLN A 56 -13.50 -3.94 -4.36
N PRO A 57 -13.61 -3.18 -5.47
CA PRO A 57 -13.65 -1.71 -5.42
C PRO A 57 -14.69 -1.14 -4.45
N MET A 58 -15.89 -1.71 -4.43
CA MET A 58 -16.95 -1.26 -3.53
C MET A 58 -16.62 -1.51 -2.06
N LYS A 59 -15.98 -2.63 -1.71
CA LYS A 59 -15.57 -2.91 -0.32
C LYS A 59 -14.46 -1.98 0.16
N ILE A 60 -13.59 -1.56 -0.76
CA ILE A 60 -12.60 -0.51 -0.48
C ILE A 60 -13.32 0.81 -0.21
N ALA A 61 -14.24 1.21 -1.10
CA ALA A 61 -14.96 2.47 -0.97
C ALA A 61 -15.79 2.53 0.32
N ASP A 62 -16.55 1.48 0.64
CA ASP A 62 -17.32 1.38 1.88
C ASP A 62 -16.43 1.53 3.13
N SER A 63 -15.17 1.08 3.08
CA SER A 63 -14.25 1.17 4.21
C SER A 63 -13.54 2.52 4.31
N LEU A 64 -13.26 3.18 3.18
CA LEU A 64 -12.43 4.39 3.14
C LEU A 64 -13.24 5.69 3.07
N TRP A 65 -14.40 5.66 2.42
CA TRP A 65 -15.26 6.81 2.13
C TRP A 65 -16.75 6.40 2.26
N PRO A 66 -17.22 6.03 3.47
CA PRO A 66 -18.59 5.55 3.67
C PRO A 66 -19.67 6.60 3.33
N ASP A 67 -19.31 7.88 3.37
CA ASP A 67 -20.23 9.02 3.19
C ASP A 67 -20.23 9.62 1.77
N ASP A 68 -19.36 9.15 0.85
CA ASP A 68 -19.35 9.63 -0.55
C ASP A 68 -20.58 9.05 -1.29
N GLU A 69 -21.26 9.87 -2.13
CA GLU A 69 -22.37 9.40 -2.98
C GLU A 69 -21.96 8.17 -3.80
N ARG A 70 -22.59 7.02 -3.52
CA ARG A 70 -22.21 5.71 -4.04
C ARG A 70 -22.66 5.49 -5.47
N ASN A 71 -22.04 6.21 -6.42
CA ASN A 71 -22.05 5.82 -7.82
C ASN A 71 -20.88 4.87 -8.09
N SER A 72 -21.19 3.60 -8.39
CA SER A 72 -20.21 2.54 -8.63
C SER A 72 -19.20 2.86 -9.74
N GLU A 73 -19.62 3.56 -10.80
CA GLU A 73 -18.74 3.94 -11.91
C GLU A 73 -17.72 4.99 -11.46
N LYS A 74 -18.18 6.02 -10.72
CA LYS A 74 -17.30 7.04 -10.14
C LYS A 74 -16.30 6.42 -9.16
N ILE A 75 -16.73 5.48 -8.33
CA ILE A 75 -15.86 4.76 -7.39
C ILE A 75 -14.75 4.01 -8.14
N CYS A 76 -15.13 3.22 -9.14
CA CYS A 76 -14.18 2.45 -9.95
C CYS A 76 -13.19 3.37 -10.68
N SER A 77 -13.67 4.48 -11.25
CA SER A 77 -12.83 5.48 -11.92
C SER A 77 -11.85 6.15 -10.96
N ASN A 78 -12.32 6.58 -9.78
CA ASN A 78 -11.50 7.22 -8.76
C ASN A 78 -10.40 6.28 -8.23
N LEU A 79 -10.74 5.03 -7.92
CA LEU A 79 -9.76 4.03 -7.48
C LEU A 79 -8.72 3.75 -8.56
N ARG A 80 -9.14 3.63 -9.82
CA ARG A 80 -8.23 3.46 -10.95
C ARG A 80 -7.25 4.64 -11.05
N GLY A 81 -7.74 5.86 -10.92
CA GLY A 81 -6.92 7.06 -10.94
C GLY A 81 -5.93 7.15 -9.77
N LEU A 82 -6.37 6.77 -8.56
CA LEU A 82 -5.49 6.71 -7.37
C LEU A 82 -4.36 5.70 -7.55
N VAL A 83 -4.69 4.48 -7.96
CA VAL A 83 -3.70 3.40 -8.19
C VAL A 83 -2.75 3.77 -9.32
N TYR A 84 -3.26 4.34 -10.42
CA TYR A 84 -2.41 4.79 -11.51
C TYR A 84 -1.38 5.83 -11.06
N ARG A 85 -1.82 6.88 -10.36
CA ARG A 85 -0.90 7.91 -9.84
C ARG A 85 0.14 7.32 -8.89
N PHE A 86 -0.27 6.41 -8.03
CA PHE A 86 0.65 5.75 -7.11
C PHE A 86 1.74 4.96 -7.85
N ARG A 87 1.36 4.16 -8.85
CA ARG A 87 2.32 3.40 -9.66
C ARG A 87 3.32 4.31 -10.36
N ARG A 88 2.87 5.48 -10.85
CA ARG A 88 3.77 6.48 -11.45
C ARG A 88 4.78 7.08 -10.47
N THR A 89 4.44 7.16 -9.19
CA THR A 89 5.41 7.52 -8.14
C THR A 89 6.29 6.33 -7.79
N PHE A 90 5.70 5.15 -7.60
CA PHE A 90 6.39 3.93 -7.15
C PHE A 90 7.41 3.39 -8.17
N GLN A 91 7.14 3.52 -9.47
CA GLN A 91 8.04 3.12 -10.55
C GLN A 91 9.42 3.82 -10.47
N LEU A 92 9.52 4.96 -9.76
CA LEU A 92 10.79 5.66 -9.56
C LEU A 92 11.77 4.83 -8.71
N ILE A 93 11.26 3.90 -7.90
CA ILE A 93 12.06 3.11 -6.96
C ILE A 93 11.82 1.60 -7.08
N SER A 94 10.99 1.12 -8.01
CA SER A 94 10.69 -0.32 -8.22
C SER A 94 10.28 -0.61 -9.67
N ASP A 95 10.68 -1.75 -10.25
CA ASP A 95 10.24 -2.17 -11.59
C ASP A 95 8.87 -2.85 -11.54
N GLU A 96 8.54 -3.39 -10.38
CA GLU A 96 7.25 -4.00 -10.09
C GLU A 96 6.26 -2.96 -9.56
N ASP A 97 4.97 -3.16 -9.83
CA ASP A 97 3.90 -2.42 -9.17
C ASP A 97 3.70 -2.95 -7.74
N LEU A 98 3.57 -2.07 -6.74
CA LEU A 98 3.18 -2.52 -5.38
C LEU A 98 1.70 -2.94 -5.30
N ILE A 99 0.83 -2.26 -6.05
CA ILE A 99 -0.62 -2.55 -6.11
C ILE A 99 -0.96 -3.06 -7.51
N VAL A 100 -1.54 -4.26 -7.60
CA VAL A 100 -1.96 -4.91 -8.84
C VAL A 100 -3.49 -4.85 -8.98
N SER A 101 -3.95 -4.46 -10.18
CA SER A 101 -5.35 -4.51 -10.58
C SER A 101 -5.66 -5.85 -11.24
N THR A 102 -6.77 -6.47 -10.87
CA THR A 102 -7.32 -7.69 -11.46
C THR A 102 -8.76 -7.44 -11.91
N GLN A 103 -9.35 -8.37 -12.67
CA GLN A 103 -10.78 -8.29 -13.03
C GLN A 103 -11.69 -8.21 -11.79
N ALA A 104 -11.28 -8.84 -10.68
CA ALA A 104 -12.06 -8.90 -9.45
C ALA A 104 -11.77 -7.77 -8.45
N GLY A 105 -10.78 -6.90 -8.72
CA GLY A 105 -10.42 -5.78 -7.85
C GLY A 105 -8.92 -5.61 -7.65
N TYR A 106 -8.52 -5.05 -6.50
CA TYR A 106 -7.15 -4.64 -6.20
C TYR A 106 -6.49 -5.53 -5.16
N ARG A 107 -5.17 -5.69 -5.26
CA ARG A 107 -4.36 -6.46 -4.31
C ARG A 107 -2.94 -5.91 -4.23
N LEU A 108 -2.22 -6.25 -3.17
CA LEU A 108 -0.77 -6.12 -3.15
C LEU A 108 -0.14 -7.15 -4.12
N ASN A 109 0.99 -6.79 -4.71
CA ASN A 109 1.69 -7.64 -5.67
C ASN A 109 2.26 -8.89 -4.95
N PRO A 110 1.85 -10.11 -5.32
CA PRO A 110 2.36 -11.33 -4.70
C PRO A 110 3.85 -11.60 -4.95
N ASN A 111 4.44 -10.98 -5.98
CA ASN A 111 5.85 -11.16 -6.31
C ASN A 111 6.76 -10.37 -5.36
N LEU A 112 6.18 -9.44 -4.59
CA LEU A 112 6.90 -8.59 -3.66
C LEU A 112 6.85 -9.18 -2.24
N LYS A 113 8.01 -9.21 -1.60
CA LYS A 113 8.13 -9.48 -0.17
C LYS A 113 7.97 -8.17 0.58
N ILE A 114 6.76 -7.93 1.08
CA ILE A 114 6.43 -6.70 1.81
C ILE A 114 6.67 -6.92 3.30
N ILE A 115 7.48 -6.06 3.90
CA ILE A 115 7.80 -6.07 5.33
C ILE A 115 7.29 -4.76 5.92
N THR A 116 6.50 -4.83 6.99
CA THR A 116 5.99 -3.63 7.67
C THR A 116 6.40 -3.59 9.14
N ASP A 117 6.56 -2.38 9.67
CA ASP A 117 6.75 -2.16 11.11
C ASP A 117 5.54 -2.65 11.93
N PHE A 118 4.34 -2.54 11.38
CA PHE A 118 3.13 -3.13 11.96
C PHE A 118 3.23 -4.66 12.11
N ALA A 119 3.65 -5.37 11.05
CA ALA A 119 3.79 -6.83 11.11
C ALA A 119 4.87 -7.28 12.10
N GLN A 120 5.96 -6.50 12.20
CA GLN A 120 7.01 -6.75 13.19
C GLN A 120 6.51 -6.51 14.62
N PHE A 121 5.74 -5.45 14.84
CA PHE A 121 5.11 -5.17 16.13
C PHE A 121 4.13 -6.28 16.55
N ASP A 122 3.26 -6.72 15.64
CA ASP A 122 2.31 -7.81 15.90
C ASP A 122 3.03 -9.14 16.22
N LYS A 123 4.16 -9.41 15.57
CA LYS A 123 5.01 -10.56 15.88
C LYS A 123 5.59 -10.47 17.29
N LEU A 124 6.20 -9.35 17.66
CA LEU A 124 6.79 -9.15 19.00
C LEU A 124 5.73 -9.25 20.09
N GLY A 125 4.53 -8.71 19.86
CA GLY A 125 3.42 -8.82 20.82
C GLY A 125 2.96 -10.27 21.05
N LYS A 126 3.05 -11.13 20.03
CA LYS A 126 2.74 -12.56 20.15
C LYS A 126 3.83 -13.37 20.84
N GLU A 127 5.09 -12.95 20.71
CA GLU A 127 6.24 -13.60 21.36
C GLU A 127 6.39 -13.23 22.84
N ALA A 128 5.82 -12.10 23.25
CA ALA A 128 5.84 -11.61 24.63
C ALA A 128 4.72 -12.16 25.54
N CYS A 129 3.77 -12.91 24.96
CA CYS A 129 2.64 -13.56 25.66
C CYS A 129 2.87 -15.07 25.76
#